data_AF-A0A354F7H0-F1
#
_entry.id   AF-A0A354F7H0-F1
#
_cell.length_a   1.000
_cell.length_b   1.000
_cell.length_c   1.000
_cell.angle_alpha   90.00
_cell.angle_beta   90.00
_cell.angle_gamma   90.00
#
_symmetry.space_group_name_H-M   'P 1'
#
loop_
_entity.id
_entity.type
_entity.pdbx_description
1 polymer ?
#
loop_
_entity_poly.entity_id
_entity_poly.type
_entity_poly.pdbx_seq_one_letter_code
_entity_poly.pdbx_strand_id
1 'polypeptide(L)'
;MFWVGLMSGKTKQGFTLVELILAIVLCGVAMAAAMAGYNFLFVQIKSNMERGNAGLQIAYALESIRLHTLSAVKVENASLFNGTKLSEEVFCFEGEQDIYNITPNKDSDNLGYCYYLDPSDKKLMLNATNATSGVVTNETLIDGKYDPQITFSYVPGNEPNVLTVAITANITTGRLDTQVSKKESMRLWFANTKE
;
A
#
# COMPACT_ATOMS: atom_id res chain seq x y z
N MET A 1 62.86 27.51 42.31
CA MET A 1 62.28 28.87 42.18
C MET A 1 61.21 28.78 41.11
N PHE A 2 59.91 28.97 41.31
CA PHE A 2 59.13 29.58 42.37
C PHE A 2 57.87 28.74 42.57
N TRP A 3 57.50 28.48 43.82
CA TRP A 3 56.23 27.90 44.23
C TRP A 3 55.37 29.05 44.74
N VAL A 4 54.26 29.38 44.07
CA VAL A 4 53.11 30.11 44.61
C VAL A 4 51.94 29.69 43.70
N GLY A 5 51.07 28.74 44.07
CA GLY A 5 50.19 28.85 45.23
C GLY A 5 48.92 29.60 44.80
N LEU A 6 48.00 28.94 44.08
CA LEU A 6 46.63 29.44 43.98
C LEU A 6 45.74 28.48 44.76
N MET A 7 45.53 28.86 46.01
CA MET A 7 44.74 28.14 46.98
C MET A 7 43.34 27.89 46.46
N SER A 8 42.91 26.64 46.67
CA SER A 8 41.54 26.23 46.92
C SER A 8 40.77 27.29 47.72
N GLY A 9 39.97 28.10 47.03
CA GLY A 9 38.88 28.88 47.60
C GLY A 9 37.57 28.23 47.21
N LYS A 10 37.14 27.18 47.92
CA LYS A 10 35.74 26.73 47.87
C LYS A 10 34.88 27.78 48.59
N THR A 11 34.57 28.87 47.91
CA THR A 11 33.43 29.71 48.29
C THR A 11 32.17 28.90 47.96
N LYS A 12 31.41 28.51 48.99
CA LYS A 12 30.03 28.07 48.81
C LYS A 12 29.24 29.30 48.33
N GLN A 13 29.25 29.59 47.04
CA GLN A 13 28.33 30.53 46.44
C GLN A 13 26.93 29.94 46.59
N GLY A 14 26.15 30.51 47.50
CA GLY A 14 24.72 30.24 47.56
C GLY A 14 24.10 30.67 46.24
N PHE A 15 23.31 29.79 45.63
CA PHE A 15 22.56 30.08 44.41
C PHE A 15 21.73 31.35 44.63
N THR A 16 21.88 32.34 43.76
CA THR A 16 21.04 33.53 43.83
C THR A 16 19.63 33.17 43.36
N LEU A 17 18.60 33.82 43.95
CA LEU A 17 17.20 33.56 43.59
C LEU A 17 16.95 33.78 42.08
N VAL A 18 17.69 34.70 41.47
CA VAL A 18 17.67 34.99 40.03
C VAL A 18 18.21 33.82 39.20
N GLU A 19 19.32 33.20 39.60
CA GLU A 19 19.87 32.02 38.93
C GLU A 19 18.93 30.82 39.03
N LEU A 20 18.22 30.66 40.15
CA LEU A 20 17.22 29.60 40.32
C LEU A 20 16.04 29.79 39.35
N ILE A 21 15.51 31.02 39.23
CA ILE A 21 14.42 31.33 38.31
C ILE A 21 14.86 31.12 36.85
N LEU A 22 16.07 31.58 36.49
CA LEU A 22 16.63 31.36 35.15
C LEU A 22 16.79 29.87 34.84
N ALA A 23 17.27 29.07 35.79
CA ALA A 23 17.42 27.62 35.62
C ALA A 23 16.06 26.93 35.40
N ILE A 24 15.02 27.30 36.17
CA ILE A 24 13.67 26.73 36.01
C ILE A 24 13.10 27.07 34.62
N VAL A 25 13.25 28.32 34.17
CA VAL A 25 12.77 28.76 32.85
C VAL A 25 13.51 28.02 31.75
N LEU A 26 14.84 27.90 31.82
CA LEU A 26 15.64 27.17 30.83
C LEU A 26 15.29 25.68 30.78
N CYS A 27 15.09 25.04 31.94
CA CYS A 27 14.62 23.65 32.00
C CYS A 27 13.23 23.50 31.38
N GLY A 28 12.31 24.44 31.64
CA GLY A 28 10.97 24.43 31.05
C GLY A 28 11.01 24.54 29.53
N VAL A 29 11.81 25.46 29.00
CA VAL A 29 12.01 25.63 27.55
C VAL A 29 12.65 24.38 26.94
N ALA A 30 13.66 23.80 27.58
CA ALA A 30 14.33 22.58 27.11
C ALA A 30 13.36 21.38 27.07
N MET A 31 12.53 21.21 28.11
CA MET A 31 11.51 20.16 28.14
C MET A 31 10.44 20.37 27.06
N ALA A 32 9.96 21.61 26.87
CA ALA A 32 8.99 21.92 25.83
C ALA A 32 9.55 21.65 24.43
N ALA A 33 10.81 22.03 24.18
CA ALA A 33 11.50 21.75 22.91
C ALA A 33 11.68 20.23 22.69
N ALA A 34 12.06 19.48 23.73
CA ALA A 34 12.20 18.03 23.66
C ALA A 34 10.85 17.34 23.36
N MET A 35 9.76 17.75 24.03
CA MET A 35 8.43 17.20 23.77
C MET A 35 7.92 17.54 22.36
N ALA A 36 8.13 18.78 21.90
CA ALA A 36 7.77 19.18 20.54
C ALA A 36 8.56 18.38 19.49
N GLY A 37 9.86 18.20 19.69
CA GLY A 37 10.71 17.39 18.82
C GLY A 37 10.30 15.92 18.80
N TYR A 38 10.00 15.34 19.97
CA TYR A 38 9.52 13.96 20.07
C TYR A 38 8.20 13.76 19.32
N ASN A 39 7.21 14.63 19.54
CA ASN A 39 5.92 14.55 18.87
C ASN A 39 6.06 14.66 17.35
N PHE A 40 6.94 15.55 16.87
CA PHE A 40 7.21 15.71 15.45
C PHE A 40 7.82 14.44 14.84
N LEU A 41 8.86 13.89 15.46
CA LEU A 41 9.52 12.66 15.00
C LEU A 41 8.55 11.47 15.02
N PHE A 42 7.74 11.35 16.07
CA PHE A 42 6.76 10.28 16.18
C PHE A 42 5.72 10.32 15.05
N VAL A 43 5.20 11.51 14.74
CA VAL A 43 4.25 11.69 13.63
C VAL A 43 4.90 11.35 12.28
N GLN A 44 6.16 11.74 12.07
CA GLN A 44 6.87 11.40 10.82
C GLN A 44 7.14 9.90 10.68
N ILE A 45 7.60 9.24 11.74
CA ILE A 45 7.84 7.79 11.73
C ILE A 45 6.54 7.06 11.43
N LYS A 46 5.44 7.42 12.12
CA LYS A 46 4.14 6.81 11.89
C LYS A 46 3.68 6.99 10.44
N SER A 47 3.81 8.20 9.88
CA SER A 47 3.43 8.46 8.49
C SER A 47 4.26 7.61 7.51
N ASN A 48 5.58 7.53 7.71
CA ASN A 48 6.45 6.70 6.85
C ASN A 48 6.14 5.21 6.96
N MET A 49 5.81 4.71 8.16
CA MET A 49 5.38 3.32 8.35
C MET A 49 4.07 3.02 7.64
N GLU A 50 3.08 3.91 7.72
CA GLU A 50 1.81 3.74 7.00
C GLU A 50 2.00 3.76 5.48
N ARG A 51 2.90 4.61 4.97
CA ARG A 51 3.30 4.59 3.54
C ARG A 51 3.97 3.28 3.14
N GLY A 52 4.84 2.75 4.00
CA GLY A 52 5.47 1.44 3.79
C GLY A 52 4.43 0.31 3.73
N ASN A 53 3.50 0.28 4.68
CA ASN A 53 2.44 -0.73 4.75
C ASN A 53 1.50 -0.67 3.54
N ALA A 54 1.04 0.52 3.15
CA ALA A 54 0.22 0.68 1.95
C ALA A 54 0.99 0.26 0.68
N GLY A 55 2.26 0.66 0.56
CA GLY A 55 3.10 0.28 -0.58
C GLY A 55 3.38 -1.23 -0.68
N LEU A 56 3.38 -1.92 0.46
CA LEU A 56 3.49 -3.37 0.54
C LEU A 56 2.17 -4.05 0.14
N GLN A 57 1.03 -3.61 0.66
CA GLN A 57 -0.30 -4.11 0.28
C GLN A 57 -0.54 -3.94 -1.23
N ILE A 58 -0.18 -2.77 -1.80
CA ILE A 58 -0.25 -2.56 -3.26
C ILE A 58 0.65 -3.55 -4.01
N ALA A 59 1.87 -3.80 -3.52
CA ALA A 59 2.79 -4.74 -4.19
C ALA A 59 2.24 -6.17 -4.16
N TYR A 60 1.69 -6.61 -3.03
CA TYR A 60 1.04 -7.92 -2.92
C TYR A 60 -0.20 -8.01 -3.82
N ALA A 61 -1.01 -6.96 -3.88
CA ALA A 61 -2.18 -6.92 -4.75
C ALA A 61 -1.79 -7.04 -6.23
N LEU A 62 -0.76 -6.30 -6.67
CA LEU A 62 -0.25 -6.38 -8.03
C LEU A 62 0.33 -7.77 -8.32
N GLU A 63 1.15 -8.34 -7.43
CA GLU A 63 1.69 -9.68 -7.65
C GLU A 63 0.60 -10.75 -7.69
N SER A 64 -0.43 -10.63 -6.83
CA SER A 64 -1.61 -11.50 -6.87
C SER A 64 -2.30 -11.42 -8.23
N ILE A 65 -2.60 -10.20 -8.73
CA ILE A 65 -3.21 -10.02 -10.05
C ILE A 65 -2.31 -10.61 -11.15
N ARG A 66 -1.00 -10.39 -11.07
CA ARG A 66 -0.03 -10.93 -12.03
C ARG A 66 -0.06 -12.44 -12.09
N LEU A 67 -0.07 -13.12 -10.94
CA LEU A 67 -0.06 -14.58 -10.88
C LEU A 67 -1.37 -15.17 -11.42
N HIS A 68 -2.52 -14.64 -11.00
CA HIS A 68 -3.81 -15.15 -11.46
C HIS A 68 -4.07 -14.83 -12.94
N THR A 69 -3.63 -13.67 -13.45
CA THR A 69 -3.79 -13.34 -14.88
C THR A 69 -2.98 -14.24 -15.81
N LEU A 70 -1.88 -14.83 -15.33
CA LEU A 70 -1.11 -15.83 -16.08
C LEU A 70 -1.86 -17.15 -16.24
N SER A 71 -2.72 -17.51 -15.28
CA SER A 71 -3.55 -18.72 -15.31
C SER A 71 -4.95 -18.50 -15.91
N ALA A 72 -5.24 -17.31 -16.44
CA ALA A 72 -6.53 -16.98 -17.01
C ALA A 72 -6.84 -17.84 -18.25
N VAL A 73 -7.96 -18.56 -18.23
CA VAL A 73 -8.47 -19.39 -19.35
C VAL A 73 -9.48 -18.62 -20.18
N LYS A 74 -10.27 -17.75 -19.54
CA LYS A 74 -11.33 -16.96 -20.19
C LYS A 74 -11.57 -15.67 -19.42
N VAL A 75 -11.81 -14.57 -20.12
CA VAL A 75 -12.16 -13.29 -19.50
C VAL A 75 -13.67 -13.06 -19.62
N GLU A 76 -14.31 -12.69 -18.52
CA GLU A 76 -15.77 -12.53 -18.47
C GLU A 76 -16.19 -11.18 -19.07
N ASN A 77 -15.40 -10.13 -18.85
CA ASN A 77 -15.67 -8.80 -19.39
C ASN A 77 -14.85 -8.49 -20.65
N ALA A 78 -15.37 -8.92 -21.80
CA ALA A 78 -14.75 -8.63 -23.10
C ALA A 78 -14.79 -7.13 -23.48
N SER A 79 -15.56 -6.30 -22.75
CA SER A 79 -15.63 -4.85 -22.97
C SER A 79 -14.25 -4.21 -22.91
N LEU A 80 -13.42 -4.58 -21.94
CA LEU A 80 -12.03 -4.10 -21.78
C LEU A 80 -11.17 -4.30 -23.02
N PHE A 81 -11.51 -5.29 -23.86
CA PHE A 81 -10.76 -5.69 -25.04
C PHE A 81 -11.37 -5.16 -26.36
N ASN A 82 -12.59 -4.60 -26.32
CA ASN A 82 -13.38 -4.21 -27.49
C ASN A 82 -13.06 -2.80 -28.06
N GLY A 83 -11.80 -2.36 -28.01
CA GLY A 83 -11.34 -1.29 -28.93
C GLY A 83 -11.39 0.15 -28.43
N THR A 84 -11.93 0.44 -27.25
CA THR A 84 -11.79 1.75 -26.60
C THR A 84 -10.98 1.59 -25.32
N LYS A 85 -10.13 2.57 -25.01
CA LYS A 85 -9.30 2.59 -23.80
C LYS A 85 -10.21 2.66 -22.58
N LEU A 86 -10.74 1.52 -22.17
CA LEU A 86 -11.67 1.38 -21.06
C LEU A 86 -10.82 1.21 -19.81
N SER A 87 -11.02 2.14 -18.87
CA SER A 87 -10.53 2.03 -17.51
C SER A 87 -11.69 1.48 -16.70
N GLU A 88 -11.59 0.22 -16.30
CA GLU A 88 -12.58 -0.37 -15.39
C GLU A 88 -12.00 -0.50 -13.98
N GLU A 89 -12.87 -0.41 -12.97
CA GLU A 89 -12.53 -0.58 -11.56
C GLU A 89 -12.70 -2.04 -11.10
N VAL A 90 -13.29 -2.87 -11.95
CA VAL A 90 -13.56 -4.29 -11.69
C VAL A 90 -12.97 -5.12 -12.82
N PHE A 91 -12.36 -6.25 -12.48
CA PHE A 91 -11.84 -7.19 -13.47
C PHE A 91 -12.13 -8.63 -13.05
N CYS A 92 -12.88 -9.35 -13.87
CA CYS A 92 -13.30 -10.73 -13.65
C CYS A 92 -12.84 -11.65 -14.78
N PHE A 93 -12.29 -12.81 -14.42
CA PHE A 93 -11.86 -13.84 -15.35
C PHE A 93 -11.92 -15.23 -14.71
N GLU A 94 -12.05 -16.26 -15.54
CA GLU A 94 -11.91 -17.66 -15.17
C GLU A 94 -10.44 -18.06 -15.34
N GLY A 95 -9.86 -18.73 -14.35
CA GLY A 95 -8.51 -19.27 -14.41
C GLY A 95 -8.39 -20.57 -13.62
N GLU A 96 -7.22 -21.19 -13.70
CA GLU A 96 -6.94 -22.44 -12.99
C GLU A 96 -6.99 -22.24 -11.46
N GLN A 97 -7.46 -23.27 -10.73
CA GLN A 97 -7.44 -23.27 -9.26
C GLN A 97 -6.01 -23.30 -8.70
N ASP A 98 -5.13 -24.10 -9.31
CA ASP A 98 -3.71 -24.09 -8.97
C ASP A 98 -2.95 -23.13 -9.89
N ILE A 99 -2.71 -21.92 -9.38
CA ILE A 99 -1.99 -20.87 -10.09
C ILE A 99 -0.51 -21.19 -10.38
N TYR A 100 0.06 -22.22 -9.74
CA TYR A 100 1.45 -22.63 -9.95
C TYR A 100 1.58 -23.81 -10.93
N ASN A 101 0.49 -24.55 -11.15
CA ASN A 101 0.44 -25.66 -12.10
C ASN A 101 -0.54 -25.36 -13.24
N ILE A 102 -0.14 -24.42 -14.09
CA ILE A 102 -0.98 -23.90 -15.17
C ILE A 102 -1.01 -24.89 -16.33
N THR A 103 -1.99 -25.79 -16.34
CA THR A 103 -2.33 -26.64 -17.49
C THR A 103 -3.67 -26.21 -18.05
N PRO A 104 -3.72 -25.27 -19.01
CA PRO A 104 -4.98 -24.71 -19.51
C PRO A 104 -5.82 -25.81 -20.14
N ASN A 105 -6.75 -26.38 -19.37
CA ASN A 105 -7.62 -27.47 -19.79
C ASN A 105 -9.06 -27.10 -19.45
N LYS A 106 -9.98 -27.30 -20.40
CA LYS A 106 -11.41 -27.00 -20.19
C LYS A 106 -12.08 -27.93 -19.17
N ASP A 107 -11.44 -29.04 -18.86
CA ASP A 107 -11.91 -30.06 -17.92
C ASP A 107 -11.33 -29.90 -16.50
N SER A 108 -10.59 -28.82 -16.21
CA SER A 108 -10.04 -28.54 -14.88
C SER A 108 -11.06 -27.83 -13.96
N ASP A 109 -10.85 -27.95 -12.65
CA ASP A 109 -11.60 -27.24 -11.60
C ASP A 109 -11.27 -25.74 -11.62
N ASN A 110 -11.73 -25.03 -12.65
CA ASN A 110 -11.48 -23.61 -12.81
C ASN A 110 -12.19 -22.76 -11.74
N LEU A 111 -11.55 -21.66 -11.34
CA LEU A 111 -12.11 -20.65 -10.44
C LEU A 111 -12.38 -19.36 -11.22
N GLY A 112 -13.51 -18.71 -10.90
CA GLY A 112 -13.78 -17.33 -11.29
C GLY A 112 -13.13 -16.37 -10.30
N TYR A 113 -12.17 -15.58 -10.76
CA TYR A 113 -11.48 -14.55 -9.99
C TYR A 113 -12.05 -13.19 -10.35
N CYS A 114 -12.48 -12.43 -9.35
CA CYS A 114 -12.99 -11.07 -9.50
C CYS A 114 -12.28 -10.11 -8.55
N TYR A 115 -11.60 -9.12 -9.12
CA TYR A 115 -11.01 -8.00 -8.37
C TYR A 115 -11.98 -6.82 -8.39
N TYR A 116 -12.31 -6.27 -7.22
CA TYR A 116 -13.24 -5.15 -7.09
C TYR A 116 -12.99 -4.34 -5.82
N LEU A 117 -13.55 -3.12 -5.78
CA LEU A 117 -13.62 -2.32 -4.56
C LEU A 117 -14.93 -2.63 -3.83
N ASP A 118 -14.84 -3.05 -2.57
CA ASP A 118 -16.01 -3.25 -1.72
C ASP A 118 -16.74 -1.91 -1.52
N PRO A 119 -18.02 -1.78 -1.93
CA PRO A 119 -18.75 -0.53 -1.79
C PRO A 119 -18.99 -0.13 -0.32
N SER A 120 -18.89 -1.06 0.63
CA SER A 120 -19.17 -0.79 2.04
C SER A 120 -17.96 -0.16 2.74
N ASP A 121 -16.81 -0.83 2.65
CA ASP A 121 -15.60 -0.45 3.38
C ASP A 121 -14.49 0.11 2.48
N LYS A 122 -14.73 0.24 1.16
CA LYS A 122 -13.75 0.65 0.15
C LYS A 122 -12.46 -0.18 0.15
N LYS A 123 -12.54 -1.44 0.56
CA LYS A 123 -11.39 -2.37 0.51
C LYS A 123 -11.17 -2.84 -0.92
N LEU A 124 -9.91 -3.04 -1.32
CA LEU A 124 -9.64 -3.79 -2.54
C LEU A 124 -9.72 -5.29 -2.21
N MET A 125 -10.63 -5.99 -2.88
CA MET A 125 -10.91 -7.39 -2.62
C MET A 125 -10.67 -8.26 -3.86
N LEU A 126 -10.30 -9.52 -3.60
CA LEU A 126 -10.33 -10.62 -4.54
C LEU A 126 -11.42 -11.59 -4.10
N ASN A 127 -12.35 -11.90 -4.99
CA ASN A 127 -13.30 -13.01 -4.83
C ASN A 127 -12.92 -14.13 -5.80
N ALA A 128 -12.61 -15.31 -5.26
CA ALA A 128 -12.40 -16.54 -6.01
C ALA A 128 -13.59 -17.49 -5.79
N THR A 129 -14.35 -17.76 -6.85
CA THR A 129 -15.55 -18.60 -6.81
C THR A 129 -15.34 -19.87 -7.63
N ASN A 130 -15.58 -21.03 -7.03
CA ASN A 130 -15.62 -22.29 -7.75
C ASN A 130 -17.06 -22.57 -8.24
N ALA A 131 -17.27 -22.59 -9.56
CA ALA A 131 -18.60 -22.80 -10.14
C ALA A 131 -19.19 -24.19 -9.84
N THR A 132 -18.33 -25.21 -9.63
CA THR A 132 -18.73 -26.61 -9.42
C THR A 132 -19.08 -26.89 -7.96
N SER A 133 -18.28 -26.37 -7.02
CA SER A 133 -18.46 -26.61 -5.59
C SER A 133 -19.24 -25.50 -4.86
N GLY A 134 -19.43 -24.34 -5.50
CA GLY A 134 -20.07 -23.17 -4.89
C GLY A 134 -19.26 -22.50 -3.78
N VAL A 135 -18.00 -22.91 -3.60
CA VAL A 135 -17.10 -22.33 -2.60
C VAL A 135 -16.64 -20.95 -3.07
N VAL A 136 -16.81 -19.96 -2.20
CA VAL A 136 -16.41 -18.57 -2.40
C VAL A 136 -15.32 -18.23 -1.39
N THR A 137 -14.15 -17.83 -1.89
CA THR A 137 -13.03 -17.36 -1.06
C THR A 137 -12.85 -15.87 -1.32
N ASN A 138 -12.99 -15.06 -0.27
CA ASN A 138 -12.79 -13.63 -0.33
C ASN A 138 -11.50 -13.26 0.39
N GLU A 139 -10.61 -12.57 -0.30
CA GLU A 139 -9.36 -12.06 0.23
C GLU A 139 -9.35 -10.53 0.20
N THR A 140 -8.90 -9.91 1.29
CA THR A 140 -8.65 -8.46 1.33
C THR A 140 -7.21 -8.20 0.92
N LEU A 141 -7.02 -7.50 -0.20
CA LEU A 141 -5.70 -7.17 -0.73
C LEU A 141 -5.18 -5.83 -0.18
N ILE A 142 -6.08 -4.84 -0.06
CA ILE A 142 -5.76 -3.53 0.49
C ILE A 142 -6.86 -3.08 1.45
N ASP A 143 -6.46 -2.63 2.62
CA ASP A 143 -7.37 -2.13 3.64
C ASP A 143 -8.05 -0.83 3.20
N GLY A 144 -9.35 -0.72 3.50
CA GLY A 144 -10.16 0.46 3.19
C GLY A 144 -9.71 1.75 3.87
N LYS A 145 -8.94 1.66 4.97
CA LYS A 145 -8.33 2.84 5.63
C LYS A 145 -7.38 3.62 4.72
N TYR A 146 -6.93 3.01 3.63
CA TYR A 146 -6.07 3.61 2.63
C TYR A 146 -6.83 4.15 1.40
N ASP A 147 -8.17 4.12 1.41
CA ASP A 147 -9.05 4.58 0.29
C ASP A 147 -8.50 4.16 -1.08
N PRO A 148 -8.28 2.84 -1.31
CA PRO A 148 -7.66 2.35 -2.52
C PRO A 148 -8.52 2.64 -3.76
N GLN A 149 -7.83 2.91 -4.86
CA GLN A 149 -8.39 3.06 -6.19
C GLN A 149 -7.65 2.09 -7.12
N ILE A 150 -8.38 1.37 -7.95
CA ILE A 150 -7.82 0.45 -8.94
C ILE A 150 -8.36 0.76 -10.32
N THR A 151 -7.49 0.67 -11.31
CA THR A 151 -7.85 0.85 -12.71
C THR A 151 -7.18 -0.21 -13.56
N PHE A 152 -7.99 -0.90 -14.35
CA PHE A 152 -7.56 -1.88 -15.34
C PHE A 152 -7.69 -1.26 -16.73
N SER A 153 -6.61 -1.27 -17.50
CA SER A 153 -6.58 -0.70 -18.84
C SER A 153 -5.87 -1.62 -19.83
N TYR A 154 -6.44 -1.74 -21.02
CA TYR A 154 -5.88 -2.53 -22.11
C TYR A 154 -5.79 -1.68 -23.38
N VAL A 155 -4.74 -1.89 -24.17
CA VAL A 155 -4.54 -1.22 -25.46
C VAL A 155 -4.58 -2.28 -26.56
N PRO A 156 -5.65 -2.35 -27.36
CA PRO A 156 -5.80 -3.34 -28.42
C PRO A 156 -4.77 -3.12 -29.54
N GLY A 157 -4.31 -4.21 -30.15
CA GLY A 157 -3.43 -4.18 -31.34
C GLY A 157 -1.93 -4.12 -31.06
N ASN A 158 -1.50 -4.01 -29.80
CA ASN A 158 -0.10 -4.22 -29.42
C ASN A 158 0.09 -5.67 -28.98
N GLU A 159 0.89 -6.43 -29.74
CA GLU A 159 1.42 -7.71 -29.28
C GLU A 159 2.71 -7.48 -28.48
N PRO A 160 2.91 -8.15 -27.33
CA PRO A 160 1.98 -9.07 -26.66
C PRO A 160 0.79 -8.34 -26.01
N ASN A 161 -0.33 -9.04 -25.81
CA ASN A 161 -1.49 -8.50 -25.07
C ASN A 161 -1.06 -8.10 -23.64
N VAL A 162 -1.09 -6.80 -23.34
CA VAL A 162 -0.70 -6.26 -22.03
C VAL A 162 -1.90 -5.64 -21.33
N LEU A 163 -2.26 -6.19 -20.18
CA LEU A 163 -3.14 -5.54 -19.20
C LEU A 163 -2.30 -4.62 -18.33
N THR A 164 -2.71 -3.37 -18.20
CA THR A 164 -2.06 -2.40 -17.33
C THR A 164 -2.95 -2.12 -16.14
N VAL A 165 -2.43 -2.44 -14.96
CA VAL A 165 -3.10 -2.26 -13.68
C VAL A 165 -2.44 -1.10 -12.95
N ALA A 166 -3.23 -0.10 -12.56
CA ALA A 166 -2.75 0.95 -11.68
C ALA A 166 -3.57 0.95 -10.39
N ILE A 167 -2.86 0.88 -9.27
CA ILE A 167 -3.43 0.92 -7.92
C ILE A 167 -2.87 2.13 -7.20
N THR A 168 -3.77 2.89 -6.59
CA THR A 168 -3.44 4.09 -5.83
C THR A 168 -4.06 4.00 -4.44
N ALA A 169 -3.31 4.39 -3.42
CA ALA A 169 -3.75 4.45 -2.04
C ALA A 169 -3.50 5.84 -1.46
N ASN A 170 -4.47 6.36 -0.72
CA ASN A 170 -4.42 7.65 -0.06
C ASN A 170 -4.25 7.44 1.45
N ILE A 171 -3.21 8.05 2.01
CA ILE A 171 -2.88 7.94 3.44
C ILE A 171 -3.11 9.28 4.10
N THR A 172 -4.15 9.34 4.91
CA THR A 172 -4.52 10.47 5.75
C THR A 172 -3.95 10.26 7.16
N THR A 173 -2.66 10.57 7.33
CA THR A 173 -2.02 10.57 8.66
C THR A 173 -1.69 11.99 9.11
N GLY A 174 -2.56 12.57 9.94
CA GLY A 174 -2.32 13.89 10.55
C GLY A 174 -2.51 15.04 9.55
N ARG A 175 -1.43 15.82 9.31
CA ARG A 175 -1.47 17.05 8.48
C ARG A 175 -0.98 16.86 7.04
N LEU A 176 -0.54 15.65 6.68
CA LEU A 176 0.03 15.38 5.36
C LEU A 176 -0.77 14.27 4.71
N ASP A 177 -1.49 14.64 3.65
CA ASP A 177 -2.07 13.68 2.72
C ASP A 177 -0.94 13.18 1.83
N THR A 178 -0.68 11.88 1.91
CA THR A 178 0.34 11.25 1.08
C THR A 178 -0.28 10.15 0.24
N GLN A 179 0.06 10.16 -1.03
CA GLN A 179 -0.40 9.17 -1.99
C GLN A 179 0.74 8.18 -2.28
N VAL A 180 0.37 6.91 -2.45
CA VAL A 180 1.24 5.87 -2.99
C VAL A 180 0.52 5.30 -4.20
N SER A 181 1.15 5.39 -5.38
CA SER A 181 0.60 4.83 -6.61
C SER A 181 1.64 3.92 -7.24
N LYS A 182 1.20 2.75 -7.69
CA LYS A 182 2.01 1.83 -8.50
C LYS A 182 1.21 1.42 -9.72
N LYS A 183 1.93 1.29 -10.82
CA LYS A 183 1.40 0.89 -12.12
C LYS A 183 2.26 -0.23 -12.65
N GLU A 184 1.62 -1.33 -13.03
CA GLU A 184 2.29 -2.50 -13.57
C GLU A 184 1.58 -2.98 -14.83
N SER A 185 2.39 -3.47 -15.76
CA SER A 185 1.93 -3.99 -17.05
C SER A 185 2.18 -5.48 -17.07
N MET A 186 1.10 -6.26 -17.20
CA MET A 186 1.06 -7.70 -17.06
C MET A 186 0.66 -8.32 -18.39
N ARG A 187 1.36 -9.38 -18.79
CA ARG A 187 1.07 -10.09 -20.05
C ARG A 187 -0.14 -11.00 -19.85
N LEU A 188 -1.10 -10.91 -20.76
CA LEU A 188 -2.19 -11.87 -20.88
C LEU A 188 -1.84 -12.88 -21.96
N TRP A 189 -1.93 -14.17 -21.64
CA TRP A 189 -1.67 -15.25 -22.59
C TRP A 189 -2.86 -15.53 -23.51
N PHE A 190 -4.09 -15.26 -23.05
CA PHE A 190 -5.31 -15.63 -23.77
C PHE A 190 -6.25 -14.43 -23.89
N ALA A 191 -6.06 -13.62 -24.95
CA ALA A 191 -7.07 -12.64 -25.37
C ALA A 191 -7.94 -13.27 -26.46
N ASN A 192 -8.52 -14.44 -26.19
CA ASN A 192 -9.50 -15.00 -27.12
C ASN A 192 -10.82 -14.25 -26.93
N THR A 193 -10.86 -13.02 -27.47
CA THR A 193 -12.12 -12.37 -27.82
C THR A 193 -12.81 -13.29 -28.79
N LYS A 194 -13.84 -14.00 -28.34
CA LYS A 194 -14.71 -14.73 -29.27
C LYS A 194 -15.23 -13.71 -30.29
N GLU A 195 -14.94 -13.97 -31.56
CA GLU A 195 -15.79 -13.57 -32.68
C GLU A 195 -17.21 -14.12 -32.50
#